data_AF-A0A6L9Z9S7-F1
#
_entry.id   AF-A0A6L9Z9S7-F1
#
_cell.length_a   1.000
_cell.length_b   1.000
_cell.length_c   1.000
_cell.angle_alpha   90.00
_cell.angle_beta   90.00
_cell.angle_gamma   90.00
#
_symmetry.space_group_name_H-M   'P 1'
#
loop_
_entity.id
_entity.type
_entity.pdbx_description
1 polymer ?
#
loop_
_entity_poly.entity_id
_entity_poly.type
_entity_poly.pdbx_seq_one_letter_code
_entity_poly.pdbx_strand_id
1 'polypeptide(L)' 'MTTLTLDLQSINLTDEQFFQLCQDNHDLKFERNANGDLIIMSPTGGSTGNRNLEIGYQLQAWSRQNKLG' A
#
# COMPACT_ATOMS: atom_id res chain seq x y z
N MET A 1 6.01 -12.33 1.58
CA MET A 1 4.76 -11.57 1.43
C MET A 1 3.88 -12.37 0.51
N THR A 2 2.65 -12.64 0.92
CA THR A 2 1.67 -13.37 0.10
C THR A 2 0.58 -12.38 -0.25
N THR A 3 0.20 -12.34 -1.53
CA THR A 3 -0.85 -11.45 -2.02
C THR A 3 -2.00 -12.28 -2.54
N LEU A 4 -3.22 -11.81 -2.32
CA LEU A 4 -4.41 -12.35 -2.95
C LEU A 4 -4.92 -11.31 -3.94
N THR A 5 -5.11 -11.73 -5.20
CA THR A 5 -5.60 -10.84 -6.27
C THR A 5 -7.01 -11.27 -6.67
N LEU A 6 -7.92 -10.32 -6.73
CA LEU A 6 -9.30 -10.49 -7.13
C LEU A 6 -9.56 -9.71 -8.43
N ASP A 7 -10.07 -10.40 -9.45
CA ASP A 7 -10.58 -9.77 -10.67
C ASP A 7 -11.92 -9.07 -10.37
N LEU A 8 -11.96 -7.76 -10.59
CA LEU A 8 -13.13 -6.92 -10.38
C LEU A 8 -13.68 -6.31 -11.66
N GLN A 9 -13.27 -6.78 -12.85
CA GLN A 9 -13.70 -6.19 -14.13
C GLN A 9 -15.22 -6.14 -14.29
N SER A 10 -15.94 -7.13 -13.75
CA SER A 10 -17.41 -7.19 -13.83
C SER A 10 -18.12 -6.30 -12.81
N ILE A 11 -17.41 -5.80 -11.78
CA ILE A 11 -18.01 -5.17 -10.60
C ILE A 11 -17.97 -3.63 -10.69
N ASN A 12 -17.24 -3.04 -11.65
CA ASN A 12 -17.15 -1.57 -11.84
C ASN A 12 -17.00 -0.80 -10.53
N LEU A 13 -16.07 -1.24 -9.67
CA LEU A 13 -15.84 -0.63 -8.36
C LEU A 13 -15.40 0.84 -8.54
N THR A 14 -16.18 1.78 -7.98
CA THR A 14 -15.83 3.21 -8.00
C THR A 14 -14.79 3.53 -6.94
N ASP A 15 -14.17 4.70 -7.04
CA ASP A 15 -13.15 5.13 -6.08
C ASP A 15 -13.75 5.35 -4.68
N GLU A 16 -14.98 5.85 -4.58
CA GLU A 16 -15.68 5.99 -3.30
C GLU A 16 -16.00 4.63 -2.66
N GLN A 17 -16.40 3.65 -3.47
CA GLN A 17 -16.66 2.30 -2.98
C GLN A 17 -15.38 1.60 -2.54
N PHE A 18 -14.29 1.77 -3.30
CA PHE A 18 -12.98 1.28 -2.92
C PHE A 18 -12.50 1.94 -1.62
N PHE A 19 -12.69 3.25 -1.47
CA PHE A 19 -12.34 3.95 -0.25
C PHE A 19 -13.14 3.43 0.95
N GLN A 20 -14.47 3.29 0.81
CA GLN A 20 -15.31 2.75 1.89
C GLN A 20 -14.92 1.31 2.25
N LEU A 21 -14.60 0.46 1.25
CA LEU A 21 -14.09 -0.89 1.49
C LEU A 21 -12.82 -0.87 2.37
N CYS A 22 -11.89 0.05 2.12
CA CYS A 22 -10.70 0.23 2.95
C CYS A 22 -11.04 0.66 4.38
N GLN A 23 -12.00 1.57 4.53
CA GLN A 23 -12.44 2.08 5.83
C GLN A 23 -13.15 1.00 6.66
N ASP A 24 -13.98 0.18 6.03
CA ASP A 24 -14.70 -0.90 6.72
C ASP A 24 -13.77 -2.03 7.16
N ASN A 25 -12.60 -2.15 6.53
CA ASN A 25 -11.64 -3.25 6.72
C ASN A 25 -10.23 -2.71 7.04
N HIS A 26 -10.13 -1.82 8.04
CA HIS A 26 -8.89 -1.12 8.42
C HIS A 26 -7.67 -2.02 8.70
N ASP A 27 -7.91 -3.26 9.14
CA ASP A 27 -6.85 -4.23 9.44
C ASP A 27 -6.20 -4.80 8.17
N LEU A 28 -6.88 -4.69 7.02
CA LEU A 28 -6.40 -5.15 5.72
C LEU A 28 -5.73 -4.01 4.94
N LYS A 29 -4.81 -4.40 4.05
CA LYS A 29 -4.14 -3.49 3.13
C LYS A 29 -4.60 -3.79 1.72
N PHE A 30 -5.40 -2.90 1.16
CA PHE A 30 -5.91 -3.00 -0.20
C PHE A 30 -5.11 -2.11 -1.14
N GLU A 31 -4.85 -2.61 -2.34
CA GLU A 31 -4.30 -1.87 -3.47
C GLU A 31 -5.14 -2.15 -4.72
N ARG A 32 -5.24 -1.19 -5.63
CA ARG A 32 -5.87 -1.38 -6.94
C ARG A 32 -4.83 -1.19 -8.02
N ASN A 33 -4.65 -2.19 -8.88
CA ASN A 33 -3.66 -2.09 -9.96
C ASN A 33 -4.24 -1.36 -11.19
N ALA A 34 -3.40 -1.11 -12.20
CA ALA A 34 -3.79 -0.41 -13.42
C ALA A 34 -4.83 -1.15 -14.28
N ASN A 35 -5.00 -2.47 -14.09
CA ASN A 35 -6.03 -3.26 -14.78
C ASN A 35 -7.38 -3.21 -14.05
N GLY A 36 -7.42 -2.60 -12.86
CA GLY A 36 -8.60 -2.53 -12.01
C GLY A 36 -8.75 -3.70 -11.03
N ASP A 37 -7.79 -4.61 -10.95
CA ASP A 37 -7.82 -5.72 -9.99
C ASP A 37 -7.59 -5.22 -8.56
N LEU A 38 -8.23 -5.88 -7.60
CA LEU A 38 -8.04 -5.62 -6.18
C LEU A 38 -7.00 -6.58 -5.61
N ILE A 39 -5.97 -6.03 -4.97
CA ILE A 39 -4.89 -6.78 -4.34
C ILE A 39 -5.02 -6.61 -2.83
N ILE A 40 -5.06 -7.73 -2.12
CA ILE A 40 -5.02 -7.79 -0.66
C ILE A 40 -3.61 -8.17 -0.25
N MET A 41 -2.92 -7.23 0.40
CA MET A 41 -1.53 -7.38 0.82
C MET A 41 -1.47 -7.95 2.24
N SER A 42 -0.67 -8.99 2.44
CA SER A 42 -0.28 -9.43 3.78
C SER A 42 0.45 -8.31 4.53
N PRO A 43 0.28 -8.15 5.85
CA PRO A 43 0.99 -7.14 6.61
C PRO A 43 2.50 -7.30 6.49
N THR A 44 3.20 -6.17 6.48
CA THR A 44 4.67 -6.14 6.44
C THR A 44 5.24 -6.75 7.72
N GLY A 45 5.99 -7.84 7.59
CA GLY A 45 6.69 -8.47 8.72
C GLY A 45 7.90 -7.63 9.20
N GLY A 46 8.39 -7.93 10.41
CA GLY A 46 9.41 -7.10 11.08
C GLY A 46 10.71 -6.89 10.30
N SER A 47 11.20 -7.89 9.56
CA SER A 47 12.41 -7.76 8.73
C SER A 47 12.22 -6.76 7.59
N THR A 48 11.10 -6.86 6.87
CA THR A 48 10.75 -5.88 5.82
C THR A 48 10.46 -4.51 6.42
N GLY A 49 9.82 -4.44 7.58
CA GLY A 49 9.58 -3.20 8.32
C GLY A 49 10.88 -2.47 8.65
N ASN A 50 11.87 -3.18 9.22
CA ASN A 50 13.19 -2.61 9.52
C ASN A 50 13.89 -2.07 8.28
N ARG A 51 13.81 -2.78 7.16
CA ARG A 51 14.38 -2.31 5.89
C ARG A 51 13.69 -1.04 5.39
N ASN A 52 12.36 -0.97 5.49
CA ASN A 52 11.61 0.22 5.09
C ASN A 52 11.96 1.43 5.99
N LEU A 53 12.14 1.21 7.29
CA LEU A 53 12.58 2.25 8.23
C LEU A 53 13.97 2.79 7.85
N GLU A 54 14.91 1.91 7.54
CA GLU A 54 16.27 2.32 7.13
C GLU A 54 16.24 3.15 5.85
N ILE A 55 15.46 2.73 4.84
CA ILE A 55 15.30 3.50 3.59
C ILE A 55 14.72 4.89 3.88
N GLY A 56 13.68 4.97 4.72
CA GLY A 56 13.08 6.25 5.10
C GLY A 56 14.05 7.16 5.85
N TYR A 57 14.87 6.59 6.74
CA TYR A 57 15.90 7.33 7.47
C TYR A 57 16.94 7.91 6.51
N GLN A 58 17.48 7.11 5.59
CA GLN A 58 18.49 7.56 4.63
C GLN A 58 17.94 8.65 3.70
N LEU A 59 16.70 8.49 3.21
CA LEU A 59 16.04 9.51 2.37
C LEU A 59 15.85 10.83 3.14
N GLN A 60 15.42 10.76 4.39
CA GLN A 60 15.27 11.95 5.24
C GLN A 60 16.61 12.63 5.50
N ALA A 61 17.66 11.86 5.81
CA ALA A 61 19.00 12.39 6.04
C ALA A 61 19.53 13.12 4.79
N TRP A 62 19.36 12.53 3.61
CA TRP A 62 19.71 13.14 2.33
C TRP A 62 18.91 14.43 2.06
N SER A 63 17.58 14.44 2.27
CA SER A 63 16.75 15.64 2.08
C SER A 63 17.24 16.78 2.96
N ARG A 64 17.52 16.49 4.24
CA ARG A 64 18.02 17.48 5.20
C ARG A 64 19.39 18.03 4.82
N GLN A 65 20.31 17.18 4.37
CA GLN A 65 21.64 17.59 3.93
C GLN A 65 21.56 18.56 2.73
N ASN A 66 20.61 18.33 1.83
CA ASN A 66 20.42 19.13 0.62
C ASN A 66 19.38 20.26 0.79
N LYS A 67 18.78 20.41 1.97
CA LYS A 67 17.75 21.42 2.29
C LYS A 67 16.53 21.37 1.35
N LEU A 68 16.07 20.18 1.01
CA LEU A 68 14.98 19.99 0.04
C LEU A 68 13.58 19.99 0.66
N GLY A 69 13.47 19.95 1.99
CA GLY A 69 12.19 19.82 2.71
C GLY A 69 11.69 18.40 2.66
#